data_AF-A0A8T1ALN6-F1
#
_entry.id   AF-A0A8T1ALN6-F1
#
_cell.length_a   1.000
_cell.length_b   1.000
_cell.length_c   1.000
_cell.angle_alpha   90.00
_cell.angle_beta   90.00
_cell.angle_gamma   90.00
#
_symmetry.space_group_name_H-M   'P 1'
#
loop_
_entity.id
_entity.type
_entity.pdbx_description
1 polymer ?
#
loop_
_entity_poly.entity_id
_entity_poly.type
_entity_poly.pdbx_seq_one_letter_code
_entity_poly.pdbx_strand_id
1 'polypeptide(L)'
;RFAHCGVALSDAEASVVSPFTSKSKTIQSVVDLCREGRCSVATSFASVKFLIMYGLIGSVLRLFMYYHAINLSQWCWILVEGFMLVGCSYVITLSKPLDELKDMRPTSSLIGPTTLSSILGQEAINIIYLCFSIHMLSSQVWYCPFSPDNVDVAKWWLLSDNHMATVLFFSVIFQQHTTAWTFSFGSIYQQPIWRNYLLLVFFAAVAALDLYLVLGEPSYVHHRSEILN
;
A
#
# COMPACT_ATOMS: atom_id res chain seq x y z
N ARG A 1 23.98 35.13 -0.80
CA ARG A 1 23.42 33.76 -0.75
C ARG A 1 21.99 33.84 -1.27
N PHE A 2 21.63 33.07 -2.28
CA PHE A 2 20.25 33.00 -2.80
C PHE A 2 19.42 32.07 -1.92
N ALA A 3 18.17 32.43 -1.65
CA ALA A 3 17.24 31.55 -0.96
C ALA A 3 16.70 30.50 -1.93
N HIS A 4 16.62 29.24 -1.52
CA HIS A 4 16.05 28.16 -2.35
C HIS A 4 14.52 28.24 -2.46
N CYS A 5 13.87 28.94 -1.53
CA CYS A 5 12.43 29.12 -1.46
C CYS A 5 12.11 30.40 -0.67
N GLY A 6 11.00 31.06 -0.98
CA GLY A 6 10.53 32.28 -0.31
C GLY A 6 9.04 32.23 0.00
N VAL A 7 8.60 33.11 0.89
CA VAL A 7 7.18 33.39 1.17
C VAL A 7 6.97 34.90 1.05
N ALA A 8 6.09 35.31 0.15
CA ALA A 8 5.69 36.71 0.02
C ALA A 8 4.59 37.04 1.02
N LEU A 9 4.77 38.13 1.77
CA LEU A 9 3.74 38.71 2.65
C LEU A 9 3.03 39.91 2.01
N SER A 10 3.32 40.20 0.74
CA SER A 10 2.69 41.25 -0.05
C SER A 10 2.22 40.72 -1.40
N ASP A 11 1.18 41.33 -1.96
CA ASP A 11 0.54 40.92 -3.23
C ASP A 11 1.19 41.55 -4.47
N ALA A 12 2.30 42.28 -4.28
CA ALA A 12 2.94 43.08 -5.33
C ALA A 12 4.23 42.39 -5.84
N GLU A 13 5.35 43.12 -5.89
CA GLU A 13 6.58 42.64 -6.51
C GLU A 13 7.16 41.38 -5.86
N ALA A 14 6.98 41.20 -4.55
CA ALA A 14 7.48 40.03 -3.83
C ALA A 14 6.74 38.74 -4.20
N SER A 15 5.43 38.79 -4.50
CA SER A 15 4.67 37.60 -4.90
C SER A 15 4.97 37.15 -6.33
N VAL A 16 5.52 38.03 -7.18
CA VAL A 16 5.92 37.67 -8.56
C VAL A 16 7.12 36.71 -8.55
N VAL A 17 7.99 36.81 -7.55
CA VAL A 17 9.25 36.04 -7.46
C VAL A 17 9.21 34.90 -6.45
N SER A 18 8.22 34.89 -5.55
CA SER A 18 8.10 33.91 -4.48
C SER A 18 7.13 32.78 -4.85
N PRO A 19 7.50 31.50 -4.67
CA PRO A 19 6.61 30.38 -4.98
C PRO A 19 5.38 30.30 -4.05
N PHE A 20 5.46 30.90 -2.86
CA PHE A 20 4.36 30.98 -1.91
C PHE A 20 4.00 32.44 -1.61
N THR A 21 2.70 32.72 -1.46
CA THR A 21 2.17 34.03 -1.06
C THR A 21 1.19 33.86 0.10
N SER A 22 1.41 34.56 1.20
CA SER A 22 0.52 34.56 2.38
C SER A 22 -0.62 35.54 2.20
N LYS A 23 -1.86 35.02 2.18
CA LYS A 23 -3.07 35.85 2.11
C LYS A 23 -3.32 36.64 3.41
N SER A 24 -3.03 36.04 4.56
CA SER A 24 -3.18 36.69 5.87
C SER A 24 -2.08 37.71 6.15
N LYS A 25 -0.99 37.71 5.36
CA LYS A 25 0.18 38.58 5.52
C LYS A 25 0.81 38.47 6.92
N THR A 26 0.68 37.30 7.56
CA THR A 26 1.20 37.02 8.90
C THR A 26 2.43 36.12 8.84
N ILE A 27 3.36 36.32 9.79
CA ILE A 27 4.56 35.47 9.93
C ILE A 27 4.19 34.02 10.26
N GLN A 28 3.03 33.80 10.89
CA GLN A 28 2.51 32.46 11.20
C GLN A 28 2.39 31.57 9.95
N SER A 29 2.09 32.14 8.77
CA SER A 29 2.05 31.38 7.52
C SER A 29 3.37 30.69 7.18
N VAL A 30 4.50 31.23 7.62
CA VAL A 30 5.82 30.60 7.42
C VAL A 30 5.96 29.35 8.29
N VAL A 31 5.47 29.40 9.54
CA VAL A 31 5.45 28.25 10.45
C VAL A 31 4.52 27.16 9.92
N ASP A 32 3.32 27.54 9.47
CA ASP A 32 2.36 26.59 8.91
C ASP A 32 2.88 25.95 7.61
N LEU A 33 3.52 26.74 6.74
CA LEU A 33 4.17 26.21 5.54
C LEU A 33 5.31 25.23 5.89
N CYS A 34 6.08 25.49 6.95
CA CYS A 34 7.10 24.55 7.41
C CYS A 34 6.50 23.25 7.96
N ARG A 35 5.37 23.33 8.67
CA ARG A 35 4.65 22.16 9.18
C ARG A 35 4.11 21.31 8.03
N GLU A 36 3.45 21.93 7.06
CA GLU A 36 2.94 21.26 5.86
C GLU A 36 4.07 20.65 5.02
N GLY A 37 5.17 21.38 4.83
CA GLY A 37 6.34 20.87 4.11
C GLY A 37 6.92 19.61 4.76
N ARG A 38 7.06 19.58 6.09
CA ARG A 38 7.56 18.41 6.81
C ARG A 38 6.59 17.24 6.78
N CYS A 39 5.30 17.51 6.92
CA CYS A 39 4.24 16.51 6.76
C CYS A 39 4.27 15.91 5.35
N SER A 40 4.34 16.74 4.32
CA SER A 40 4.37 16.31 2.92
C SER A 40 5.58 15.43 2.60
N VAL A 41 6.78 15.77 3.09
CA VAL A 41 7.98 14.94 2.94
C VAL A 41 7.81 13.59 3.64
N ALA A 42 7.32 13.58 4.88
CA ALA A 42 7.06 12.34 5.61
C ALA A 42 6.03 11.46 4.90
N THR A 43 4.98 12.07 4.34
CA THR A 43 3.89 11.39 3.62
C THR A 43 4.40 10.77 2.33
N SER A 44 5.21 11.53 1.59
CA SER A 44 5.84 11.06 0.36
C SER A 44 6.75 9.86 0.63
N PHE A 45 7.53 9.89 1.72
CA PHE A 45 8.37 8.76 2.09
C PHE A 45 7.56 7.53 2.49
N ALA A 46 6.45 7.69 3.22
CA ALA A 46 5.55 6.59 3.55
C ALA A 46 4.93 5.96 2.30
N SER A 47 4.43 6.79 1.38
CA SER A 47 3.86 6.35 0.10
C SER A 47 4.88 5.60 -0.75
N VAL A 48 6.10 6.12 -0.88
CA VAL A 48 7.18 5.43 -1.63
C VAL A 48 7.56 4.10 -0.98
N LYS A 49 7.64 4.00 0.35
CA LYS A 49 7.88 2.72 1.04
C LYS A 49 6.78 1.70 0.75
N PHE A 50 5.52 2.13 0.79
CA PHE A 50 4.38 1.29 0.43
C PHE A 50 4.48 0.79 -1.01
N LEU A 51 4.78 1.67 -1.97
CA LEU A 51 4.93 1.29 -3.39
C LEU A 51 6.08 0.31 -3.62
N ILE A 52 7.21 0.50 -2.94
CA ILE A 52 8.34 -0.44 -3.01
C ILE A 52 7.91 -1.81 -2.48
N MET A 53 7.31 -1.87 -1.29
CA MET A 53 6.85 -3.14 -0.71
C MET A 53 5.76 -3.81 -1.55
N TYR A 54 4.82 -3.05 -2.11
CA TYR A 54 3.83 -3.56 -3.05
C TYR A 54 4.51 -4.25 -4.25
N GLY A 55 5.53 -3.61 -4.83
CA GLY A 55 6.29 -4.17 -5.94
C GLY A 55 7.05 -5.45 -5.56
N LEU A 56 7.62 -5.51 -4.36
CA LEU A 56 8.31 -6.70 -3.84
C LEU A 56 7.34 -7.88 -3.62
N ILE A 57 6.26 -7.65 -2.86
CA ILE A 57 5.20 -8.64 -2.62
C ILE A 57 4.65 -9.15 -3.95
N GLY A 58 4.33 -8.23 -4.87
CA GLY A 58 3.81 -8.58 -6.20
C GLY A 58 4.82 -9.34 -7.07
N SER A 59 6.12 -9.16 -6.85
CA SER A 59 7.17 -9.92 -7.56
C SER A 59 7.29 -11.33 -7.01
N VAL A 60 7.26 -11.49 -5.68
CA VAL A 60 7.25 -12.80 -5.03
C VAL A 60 6.00 -13.59 -5.41
N LEU A 61 4.83 -12.95 -5.42
CA LEU A 61 3.58 -13.55 -5.89
C LEU A 61 3.75 -14.11 -7.31
N ARG A 62 4.23 -13.30 -8.26
CA ARG A 62 4.43 -13.72 -9.65
C ARG A 62 5.44 -14.85 -9.78
N LEU A 63 6.48 -14.88 -8.94
CA LEU A 63 7.44 -15.99 -8.89
C LEU A 63 6.77 -17.30 -8.50
N PHE A 64 5.95 -17.31 -7.45
CA PHE A 64 5.21 -18.51 -7.02
C PHE A 64 4.15 -18.93 -8.04
N MET A 65 3.43 -17.97 -8.63
CA MET A 65 2.48 -18.25 -9.71
C MET A 65 3.15 -18.92 -10.90
N TYR A 66 4.32 -18.42 -11.31
CA TYR A 66 5.12 -19.02 -12.38
C TYR A 66 5.60 -20.43 -12.01
N TYR A 67 6.09 -20.62 -10.78
CA TYR A 67 6.55 -21.94 -10.31
C TYR A 67 5.43 -22.99 -10.30
N HIS A 68 4.21 -22.61 -9.94
CA HIS A 68 3.05 -23.50 -9.92
C HIS A 68 2.26 -23.52 -11.24
N ALA A 69 2.68 -22.77 -12.25
CA ALA A 69 1.98 -22.63 -13.53
C ALA A 69 0.50 -22.24 -13.38
N ILE A 70 0.19 -21.35 -12.44
CA ILE A 70 -1.16 -20.84 -12.16
C ILE A 70 -1.24 -19.33 -12.38
N ASN A 71 -2.46 -18.80 -12.48
CA ASN A 71 -2.71 -17.36 -12.54
C ASN A 71 -3.74 -16.93 -11.47
N LEU A 72 -3.90 -15.63 -11.25
CA LEU A 72 -5.01 -15.07 -10.46
C LEU A 72 -6.14 -14.63 -11.39
N SER A 73 -7.36 -14.62 -10.86
CA SER A 73 -8.54 -14.23 -11.63
C SER A 73 -8.47 -12.75 -11.95
N GLN A 74 -9.20 -12.34 -13.00
CA GLN A 74 -9.24 -10.93 -13.38
C GLN A 74 -9.75 -10.05 -12.24
N TRP A 75 -10.74 -10.53 -11.49
CA TRP A 75 -11.29 -9.81 -10.35
C TRP A 75 -10.30 -9.71 -9.19
N CYS A 76 -9.54 -10.77 -8.91
CA CYS A 76 -8.46 -10.73 -7.92
C CYS A 76 -7.41 -9.67 -8.28
N TRP A 77 -7.00 -9.58 -9.55
CA TRP A 77 -6.08 -8.54 -10.01
C TRP A 77 -6.67 -7.13 -9.88
N ILE A 78 -7.96 -6.94 -10.20
CA ILE A 78 -8.63 -5.64 -10.02
C ILE A 78 -8.68 -5.24 -8.53
N LEU A 79 -8.90 -6.18 -7.61
CA LEU A 79 -8.89 -5.90 -6.18
C LEU A 79 -7.48 -5.53 -5.70
N VAL A 80 -6.45 -6.26 -6.13
CA VAL A 80 -5.05 -6.04 -5.72
C VAL A 80 -4.45 -4.77 -6.35
N GLU A 81 -4.48 -4.63 -7.67
CA GLU A 81 -3.81 -3.51 -8.36
C GLU A 81 -4.72 -2.29 -8.52
N GLY A 82 -6.03 -2.51 -8.63
CA GLY A 82 -7.00 -1.43 -8.77
C GLY A 82 -7.37 -0.84 -7.42
N PHE A 83 -8.12 -1.58 -6.62
CA PHE A 83 -8.64 -1.04 -5.37
C PHE A 83 -7.57 -0.87 -4.31
N MET A 84 -6.76 -1.90 -4.06
CA MET A 84 -5.83 -1.89 -2.94
C MET A 84 -4.65 -0.96 -3.18
N LEU A 85 -3.91 -1.12 -4.29
CA LEU A 85 -2.79 -0.23 -4.62
C LEU A 85 -3.21 1.23 -4.77
N VAL A 86 -4.21 1.53 -5.63
CA VAL A 86 -4.61 2.92 -5.90
C VAL A 86 -5.28 3.53 -4.69
N GLY A 87 -6.17 2.79 -4.02
CA GLY A 87 -6.87 3.25 -2.84
C GLY A 87 -5.92 3.55 -1.69
N CYS A 88 -5.02 2.62 -1.34
CA CYS A 88 -4.04 2.83 -0.28
C CYS A 88 -3.08 3.97 -0.61
N SER A 89 -2.52 4.01 -1.82
CA SER A 89 -1.60 5.08 -2.21
C SER A 89 -2.26 6.47 -2.13
N TYR A 90 -3.55 6.57 -2.50
CA TYR A 90 -4.31 7.80 -2.35
C TYR A 90 -4.54 8.15 -0.86
N VAL A 91 -5.12 7.26 -0.06
CA VAL A 91 -5.49 7.61 1.33
C VAL A 91 -4.28 7.90 2.23
N ILE A 92 -3.13 7.29 1.96
CA ILE A 92 -1.86 7.58 2.64
C ILE A 92 -1.48 9.05 2.45
N THR A 93 -1.69 9.60 1.25
CA THR A 93 -1.35 11.00 0.91
C THR A 93 -2.22 12.03 1.62
N LEU A 94 -3.36 11.63 2.18
CA LEU A 94 -4.29 12.51 2.89
C LEU A 94 -3.94 12.72 4.37
N SER A 95 -2.74 12.33 4.77
CA SER A 95 -2.23 12.51 6.14
C SER A 95 -2.08 14.00 6.48
N LYS A 96 -2.62 14.40 7.63
CA LYS A 96 -2.62 15.81 8.08
C LYS A 96 -1.33 16.15 8.85
N PRO A 97 -0.85 17.41 8.79
CA PRO A 97 0.30 17.85 9.56
C PRO A 97 0.00 17.87 11.06
N LEU A 98 1.04 17.67 11.88
CA LEU A 98 0.94 17.84 13.32
C LEU A 98 0.62 19.31 13.69
N ASP A 99 -0.14 19.52 14.77
CA ASP A 99 -0.55 20.84 15.27
C ASP A 99 0.65 21.69 15.75
N GLU A 100 1.74 21.03 16.15
CA GLU A 100 2.97 21.65 16.61
C GLU A 100 4.15 21.41 15.67
N LEU A 101 5.01 22.42 15.51
CA LEU A 101 6.28 22.27 14.81
C LEU A 101 7.33 21.69 15.77
N LYS A 102 7.77 20.45 15.54
CA LYS A 102 8.84 19.81 16.32
C LYS A 102 10.22 20.29 15.86
N ASP A 103 11.26 20.12 16.68
CA ASP A 103 12.63 20.57 16.35
C ASP A 103 13.40 19.63 15.41
N MET A 104 12.91 18.40 15.21
CA MET A 104 13.55 17.39 14.36
C MET A 104 13.27 17.66 12.87
N ARG A 105 14.25 17.43 12.01
CA ARG A 105 14.08 17.51 10.54
C ARG A 105 13.77 16.14 9.94
N PRO A 106 12.88 16.04 8.94
CA PRO A 106 12.68 14.80 8.21
C PRO A 106 14.00 14.27 7.63
N THR A 107 14.12 12.95 7.55
CA THR A 107 15.30 12.29 6.97
C THR A 107 15.52 12.77 5.54
N SER A 108 16.76 13.12 5.19
CA SER A 108 17.10 13.61 3.85
C SER A 108 17.29 12.50 2.81
N SER A 109 17.54 11.27 3.25
CA SER A 109 17.70 10.11 2.38
C SER A 109 16.48 9.19 2.45
N LEU A 110 15.92 8.89 1.27
CA LEU A 110 14.83 7.94 1.11
C LEU A 110 15.27 6.51 1.47
N ILE A 111 16.47 6.10 1.02
CA ILE A 111 17.03 4.75 1.20
C ILE A 111 18.20 4.82 2.19
N GLY A 112 17.89 5.24 3.42
CA GLY A 112 18.82 5.08 4.54
C GLY A 112 18.93 3.60 4.97
N PRO A 113 20.00 3.21 5.68
CA PRO A 113 20.18 1.82 6.14
C PRO A 113 19.03 1.35 7.05
N THR A 114 18.44 2.27 7.84
CA THR A 114 17.27 1.98 8.68
C THR A 114 16.02 1.71 7.85
N THR A 115 15.75 2.53 6.83
CA THR A 115 14.63 2.32 5.90
C THR A 115 14.81 1.01 5.14
N LEU A 116 16.01 0.74 4.64
CA LEU A 116 16.28 -0.49 3.88
C LEU A 116 16.13 -1.73 4.76
N SER A 117 16.66 -1.72 5.98
CA SER A 117 16.49 -2.80 6.95
C SER A 117 15.01 -3.03 7.29
N SER A 118 14.21 -1.96 7.41
CA SER A 118 12.77 -2.07 7.66
C SER A 118 12.01 -2.69 6.47
N ILE A 119 12.32 -2.27 5.23
CA ILE A 119 11.70 -2.82 4.02
C ILE A 119 12.08 -4.31 3.87
N LEU A 120 13.36 -4.64 3.96
CA LEU A 120 13.84 -6.02 3.82
C LEU A 120 13.32 -6.93 4.94
N GLY A 121 13.25 -6.43 6.17
CA GLY A 121 12.69 -7.17 7.30
C GLY A 121 11.20 -7.46 7.11
N GLN A 122 10.43 -6.45 6.68
CA GLN A 122 9.00 -6.63 6.38
C GLN A 122 8.80 -7.61 5.22
N GLU A 123 9.62 -7.52 4.18
CA GLU A 123 9.55 -8.43 3.03
C GLU A 123 9.91 -9.86 3.41
N ALA A 124 10.92 -10.07 4.26
CA ALA A 124 11.24 -11.39 4.77
C ALA A 124 10.07 -12.01 5.55
N ILE A 125 9.37 -11.22 6.37
CA ILE A 125 8.16 -11.68 7.09
C ILE A 125 7.06 -12.07 6.10
N ASN A 126 6.84 -11.27 5.05
CA ASN A 126 5.87 -11.58 4.00
C ASN A 126 6.22 -12.89 3.29
N ILE A 127 7.47 -13.09 2.88
CA ILE A 127 7.92 -14.32 2.22
C ILE A 127 7.71 -15.53 3.13
N ILE A 128 8.08 -15.44 4.42
CA ILE A 128 7.89 -16.52 5.40
C ILE A 128 6.39 -16.86 5.53
N TYR A 129 5.53 -15.85 5.66
CA TYR A 129 4.09 -16.06 5.76
C TYR A 129 3.50 -16.71 4.51
N LEU A 130 3.94 -16.30 3.32
CA LEU A 130 3.48 -16.86 2.06
C LEU A 130 3.92 -18.33 1.91
N CYS A 131 5.20 -18.62 2.17
CA CYS A 131 5.72 -19.99 2.17
C CYS A 131 4.98 -20.88 3.16
N PHE A 132 4.70 -20.36 4.37
CA PHE A 132 3.92 -21.08 5.37
C PHE A 132 2.49 -21.35 4.90
N SER A 133 1.83 -20.38 4.30
CA SER A 133 0.45 -20.53 3.78
C SER A 133 0.38 -21.58 2.65
N ILE A 134 1.37 -21.57 1.75
CA ILE A 134 1.52 -22.58 0.69
C ILE A 134 1.77 -23.97 1.30
N HIS A 135 2.65 -24.07 2.29
CA HIS A 135 2.97 -25.34 2.95
C HIS A 135 1.75 -25.92 3.67
N MET A 136 0.97 -25.08 4.34
CA MET A 136 -0.27 -25.44 5.03
C MET A 136 -1.32 -25.99 4.06
N LEU A 137 -1.46 -25.39 2.88
CA LEU A 137 -2.34 -25.91 1.82
C LEU A 137 -1.81 -27.24 1.27
N SER A 138 -0.51 -27.30 0.97
CA SER A 138 0.13 -28.48 0.37
C SER A 138 0.12 -29.71 1.27
N SER A 139 -0.03 -29.51 2.59
CA SER A 139 -0.11 -30.57 3.59
C SER A 139 -1.53 -31.09 3.81
N GLN A 140 -2.54 -30.52 3.15
CA GLN A 140 -3.92 -31.02 3.22
C GLN A 140 -4.07 -32.30 2.41
N VAL A 141 -4.72 -33.31 2.99
CA VAL A 141 -4.91 -34.64 2.36
C VAL A 141 -5.73 -34.57 1.07
N TRP A 142 -6.65 -33.62 0.98
CA TRP A 142 -7.52 -33.42 -0.18
C TRP A 142 -6.87 -32.55 -1.27
N TYR A 143 -5.73 -31.91 -0.99
CA TYR A 143 -5.12 -30.98 -1.93
C TYR A 143 -4.44 -31.73 -3.08
N CYS A 144 -4.88 -31.44 -4.30
CA CYS A 144 -4.27 -31.91 -5.53
C CYS A 144 -3.58 -30.73 -6.24
N PRO A 145 -2.26 -30.79 -6.50
CA PRO A 145 -1.58 -29.78 -7.28
C PRO A 145 -2.19 -29.63 -8.68
N PHE A 146 -2.32 -28.39 -9.13
CA PHE A 146 -2.75 -28.10 -10.50
C PHE A 146 -1.71 -28.64 -11.49
N SER A 147 -2.16 -29.42 -12.49
CA SER A 147 -1.30 -29.85 -13.60
C SER A 147 -1.66 -29.08 -14.88
N PRO A 148 -0.69 -28.41 -15.52
CA PRO A 148 -0.94 -27.62 -16.73
C PRO A 148 -0.98 -28.49 -18.02
N ASP A 149 -0.82 -29.81 -17.93
CA ASP A 149 -0.56 -30.70 -19.09
C ASP A 149 -1.58 -30.62 -20.24
N ASN A 150 -2.80 -30.15 -19.96
CA ASN A 150 -3.88 -30.04 -20.96
C ASN A 150 -4.47 -28.62 -21.09
N VAL A 151 -3.82 -27.60 -20.54
CA VAL A 151 -4.35 -26.23 -20.56
C VAL A 151 -3.57 -25.38 -21.55
N ASP A 152 -4.29 -24.86 -22.55
CA ASP A 152 -3.75 -23.86 -23.47
C ASP A 152 -3.39 -22.59 -22.68
N VAL A 153 -2.10 -22.25 -22.65
CA VAL A 153 -1.56 -21.08 -21.94
C VAL A 153 -2.21 -19.78 -22.43
N ALA A 154 -2.68 -19.74 -23.68
CA ALA A 154 -3.43 -18.59 -24.21
C ALA A 154 -4.76 -18.36 -23.46
N LYS A 155 -5.35 -19.42 -22.90
CA LYS A 155 -6.56 -19.37 -22.07
C LYS A 155 -6.19 -19.20 -20.59
N TRP A 156 -5.45 -18.14 -20.30
CA TRP A 156 -4.89 -17.83 -18.98
C TRP A 156 -5.91 -17.80 -17.83
N TRP A 157 -7.19 -17.54 -18.11
CA TRP A 157 -8.26 -17.57 -17.10
C TRP A 157 -8.51 -18.99 -16.56
N LEU A 158 -8.26 -20.04 -17.35
CA LEU A 158 -8.36 -21.43 -16.90
C LEU A 158 -7.27 -21.80 -15.88
N LEU A 159 -6.18 -21.03 -15.81
CA LEU A 159 -5.10 -21.22 -14.83
C LEU A 159 -5.47 -20.61 -13.47
N SER A 160 -6.62 -19.94 -13.35
CA SER A 160 -7.03 -19.27 -12.12
C SER A 160 -7.92 -20.11 -11.21
N ASP A 161 -8.62 -21.10 -11.74
CA ASP A 161 -9.61 -21.87 -10.96
C ASP A 161 -8.91 -23.00 -10.18
N ASN A 162 -8.20 -22.64 -9.12
CA ASN A 162 -7.52 -23.59 -8.24
C ASN A 162 -7.32 -23.02 -6.82
N HIS A 163 -7.29 -23.93 -5.84
CA HIS A 163 -7.13 -23.57 -4.43
C HIS A 163 -5.83 -22.82 -4.13
N MET A 164 -4.78 -23.07 -4.91
CA MET A 164 -3.49 -22.40 -4.74
C MET A 164 -3.59 -20.92 -5.11
N ALA A 165 -4.28 -20.57 -6.20
CA ALA A 165 -4.55 -19.19 -6.59
C ALA A 165 -5.35 -18.45 -5.51
N THR A 166 -6.36 -19.09 -4.92
CA THR A 166 -7.15 -18.53 -3.80
C THR A 166 -6.28 -18.26 -2.57
N VAL A 167 -5.41 -19.20 -2.17
CA VAL A 167 -4.48 -19.00 -1.05
C VAL A 167 -3.47 -17.89 -1.33
N LEU A 168 -2.92 -17.83 -2.54
CA LEU A 168 -1.99 -16.77 -2.94
C LEU A 168 -2.67 -15.39 -2.93
N PHE A 169 -3.89 -15.30 -3.44
CA PHE A 169 -4.68 -14.06 -3.45
C PHE A 169 -4.90 -13.52 -2.04
N PHE A 170 -5.47 -14.34 -1.15
CA PHE A 170 -5.73 -13.89 0.22
C PHE A 170 -4.45 -13.61 0.99
N SER A 171 -3.40 -14.40 0.79
CA SER A 171 -2.11 -14.14 1.43
C SER A 171 -1.58 -12.76 1.04
N VAL A 172 -1.59 -12.43 -0.25
CA VAL A 172 -1.05 -11.16 -0.76
C VAL A 172 -1.92 -9.97 -0.39
N ILE A 173 -3.25 -10.08 -0.48
CA ILE A 173 -4.13 -8.94 -0.15
C ILE A 173 -4.01 -8.57 1.34
N PHE A 174 -3.86 -9.54 2.25
CA PHE A 174 -3.59 -9.28 3.67
C PHE A 174 -2.18 -8.72 3.91
N GLN A 175 -1.17 -9.18 3.18
CA GLN A 175 0.19 -8.61 3.24
C GLN A 175 0.21 -7.15 2.79
N GLN A 176 -0.56 -6.79 1.76
CA GLN A 176 -0.68 -5.41 1.31
C GLN A 176 -1.41 -4.53 2.34
N HIS A 177 -2.46 -5.05 3.00
CA HIS A 177 -3.15 -4.34 4.08
C HIS A 177 -2.22 -4.04 5.24
N THR A 178 -1.54 -5.06 5.75
CA THR A 178 -0.62 -4.92 6.87
C THR A 178 0.55 -3.99 6.53
N THR A 179 1.08 -4.07 5.31
CA THR A 179 2.12 -3.15 4.81
C THR A 179 1.62 -1.70 4.74
N ALA A 180 0.43 -1.48 4.19
CA ALA A 180 -0.16 -0.14 4.11
C ALA A 180 -0.40 0.43 5.52
N TRP A 181 -0.85 -0.40 6.46
CA TRP A 181 -1.08 0.00 7.84
C TRP A 181 0.23 0.32 8.59
N THR A 182 1.25 -0.53 8.47
CA THR A 182 2.54 -0.36 9.14
C THR A 182 3.27 0.91 8.73
N PHE A 183 3.26 1.27 7.45
CA PHE A 183 3.88 2.52 6.99
C PHE A 183 3.02 3.76 7.22
N SER A 184 1.74 3.59 7.53
CA SER A 184 0.80 4.68 7.82
C SER A 184 0.66 5.01 9.30
N PHE A 185 1.25 4.22 10.21
CA PHE A 185 1.03 4.31 11.67
C PHE A 185 1.37 5.68 12.29
N GLY A 186 2.08 6.55 11.56
CA GLY A 186 2.28 7.95 11.90
C GLY A 186 3.74 8.26 12.15
N SER A 187 4.18 9.37 11.56
CA SER A 187 5.50 9.95 11.76
C SER A 187 5.44 11.08 12.79
N ILE A 188 6.59 11.46 13.37
CA ILE A 188 6.76 12.62 14.26
C ILE A 188 6.23 13.93 13.64
N TYR A 189 6.04 13.96 12.32
CA TYR A 189 5.61 15.13 11.53
C TYR A 189 4.12 15.15 11.14
N GLN A 190 3.38 14.08 11.42
CA GLN A 190 2.00 13.89 10.95
C GLN A 190 1.08 13.57 12.12
N GLN A 191 -0.21 13.83 11.94
CA GLN A 191 -1.23 13.32 12.85
C GLN A 191 -1.29 11.79 12.79
N PRO A 192 -1.66 11.14 13.91
CA PRO A 192 -1.75 9.68 13.94
C PRO A 192 -2.82 9.18 12.97
N ILE A 193 -2.62 7.95 12.47
CA ILE A 193 -3.45 7.30 11.44
C ILE A 193 -4.95 7.37 11.75
N TRP A 194 -5.32 7.31 13.03
CA TRP A 194 -6.71 7.29 13.49
C TRP A 194 -7.46 8.61 13.24
N ARG A 195 -6.75 9.73 13.07
CA ARG A 195 -7.37 11.01 12.69
C ARG A 195 -7.67 11.10 11.19
N ASN A 196 -7.13 10.18 10.39
CA ASN A 196 -7.46 10.05 8.97
C ASN A 196 -8.66 9.10 8.81
N TYR A 197 -9.87 9.63 9.02
CA TYR A 197 -11.11 8.85 8.93
C TYR A 197 -11.32 8.21 7.56
N LEU A 198 -10.89 8.86 6.48
CA LEU A 198 -11.01 8.29 5.12
C LEU A 198 -10.17 7.03 4.97
N LEU A 199 -8.93 7.07 5.46
CA LEU A 199 -8.05 5.91 5.48
C LEU A 199 -8.62 4.79 6.35
N LEU A 200 -9.14 5.11 7.54
CA LEU A 200 -9.74 4.10 8.44
C LEU A 200 -10.98 3.43 7.81
N VAL A 201 -11.89 4.24 7.24
CA VAL A 201 -13.11 3.72 6.59
C VAL A 201 -12.74 2.89 5.38
N PHE A 202 -11.76 3.33 4.57
CA PHE A 202 -11.27 2.57 3.43
C PHE A 202 -10.71 1.21 3.87
N PHE A 203 -9.79 1.18 4.84
CA PHE A 203 -9.24 -0.08 5.32
C PHE A 203 -10.29 -0.99 5.96
N ALA A 204 -11.22 -0.44 6.74
CA ALA A 204 -12.29 -1.22 7.33
C ALA A 204 -13.21 -1.84 6.26
N ALA A 205 -13.53 -1.08 5.20
CA ALA A 205 -14.37 -1.56 4.11
C ALA A 205 -13.68 -2.69 3.31
N VAL A 206 -12.40 -2.53 2.97
CA VAL A 206 -11.66 -3.56 2.24
C VAL A 206 -11.41 -4.79 3.12
N ALA A 207 -11.04 -4.63 4.39
CA ALA A 207 -10.90 -5.75 5.32
C ALA A 207 -12.22 -6.51 5.53
N ALA A 208 -13.36 -5.80 5.59
CA ALA A 208 -14.67 -6.43 5.67
C ALA A 208 -15.02 -7.21 4.40
N LEU A 209 -14.66 -6.67 3.22
CA LEU A 209 -14.82 -7.37 1.95
C LEU A 209 -13.95 -8.63 1.91
N ASP A 210 -12.68 -8.54 2.28
CA ASP A 210 -11.76 -9.69 2.29
C ASP A 210 -12.25 -10.78 3.26
N LEU A 211 -12.69 -10.40 4.46
CA LEU A 211 -13.27 -11.34 5.42
C LEU A 211 -14.56 -11.97 4.90
N TYR A 212 -15.41 -11.21 4.21
CA TYR A 212 -16.60 -11.74 3.56
C TYR A 212 -16.22 -12.74 2.46
N LEU A 213 -15.19 -12.46 1.66
CA LEU A 213 -14.73 -13.36 0.60
C LEU A 213 -14.00 -14.61 1.14
N VAL A 214 -13.40 -14.55 2.33
CA VAL A 214 -12.75 -15.70 2.97
C VAL A 214 -13.75 -16.59 3.72
N LEU A 215 -14.64 -15.99 4.51
CA LEU A 215 -15.51 -16.71 5.46
C LEU A 215 -16.95 -16.86 4.95
N GLY A 216 -17.31 -16.16 3.89
CA GLY A 216 -18.66 -16.19 3.32
C GLY A 216 -19.00 -17.53 2.70
N GLU A 217 -20.28 -17.89 2.78
CA GLU A 217 -20.82 -19.02 2.03
C GLU A 217 -20.71 -18.75 0.51
N PRO A 218 -20.55 -19.80 -0.33
CA PRO A 218 -20.52 -19.66 -1.77
C PRO A 218 -21.73 -18.87 -2.29
N SER A 219 -21.48 -17.64 -2.70
CA SER A 219 -22.50 -16.69 -3.16
C SER A 219 -22.23 -16.28 -4.60
N TYR A 220 -23.17 -15.57 -5.21
CA TYR A 220 -23.01 -15.03 -6.58
C TYR A 220 -21.72 -14.22 -6.75
N VAL A 221 -21.26 -13.56 -5.68
CA VAL A 221 -20.01 -12.78 -5.70
C VAL A 221 -18.80 -13.70 -5.86
N HIS A 222 -18.74 -14.83 -5.15
CA HIS A 222 -17.64 -15.80 -5.26
C HIS A 222 -17.56 -16.46 -6.63
N HIS A 223 -18.73 -16.79 -7.20
CA HIS A 223 -18.80 -17.38 -8.54
C HIS A 223 -18.38 -16.37 -9.61
N ARG A 224 -18.75 -15.09 -9.45
CA ARG A 224 -18.35 -14.04 -10.39
C ARG A 224 -16.88 -13.67 -10.26
N SER A 225 -16.29 -13.77 -9.07
CA SER A 225 -14.88 -13.48 -8.82
C SER A 225 -13.95 -14.66 -9.12
N GLU A 226 -14.50 -15.83 -9.43
CA GLU A 226 -13.74 -17.07 -9.71
C GLU A 226 -12.82 -17.46 -8.54
N ILE A 227 -13.20 -17.13 -7.30
CA ILE A 227 -12.39 -17.37 -6.08
C ILE A 227 -12.72 -18.73 -5.44
N LEU A 228 -13.96 -19.22 -5.62
CA LEU A 228 -14.45 -20.51 -5.12
C LEU A 228 -15.40 -21.13 -6.16
N ASN A 229 -14.96 -22.23 -6.78
CA ASN A 229 -15.84 -23.22 -7.41
C ASN A 229 -15.66 -24.56 -6.68
#